data_AF-A0A7S0A6Q3-F1
#
_entry.id   AF-A0A7S0A6Q3-F1
#
_cell.length_a   1.000
_cell.length_b   1.000
_cell.length_c   1.000
_cell.angle_alpha   90.00
_cell.angle_beta   90.00
_cell.angle_gamma   90.00
#
_symmetry.space_group_name_H-M   'P 1'
#
loop_
_entity.id
_entity.type
_entity.pdbx_description
1 polymer ?
#
loop_
_entity_poly.entity_id
_entity_poly.type
_entity_poly.pdbx_seq_one_letter_code
_entity_poly.pdbx_strand_id
1 'polypeptide(L)'
;MKAFFRSQKDMPGKTKADVLKEIWAELPKHTDKPVPPLDEEMLAELAEEPAIIEGEFKHSWGTADVLYKSEAIDAFGMKYLLGVFETKEEAQKAFAEWNAEYEKARVEMKAEMEQWGKQEQARLDRDTSGQERIKKVLEEARR
;
A
#
# COMPACT_ATOMS: atom_id res chain seq x y z
N MET A 1 -5.63 3.54 -25.44
CA MET A 1 -5.39 2.81 -24.17
C MET A 1 -6.68 2.59 -23.37
N LYS A 2 -7.46 3.63 -23.02
CA LYS A 2 -8.76 3.44 -22.32
C LYS A 2 -9.75 2.50 -23.01
N ALA A 3 -9.86 2.58 -24.34
CA ALA A 3 -10.74 1.70 -25.12
C ALA A 3 -10.37 0.21 -24.96
N PHE A 4 -9.08 -0.11 -24.81
CA PHE A 4 -8.62 -1.48 -24.57
C PHE A 4 -9.11 -2.00 -23.23
N PHE A 5 -8.87 -1.27 -22.14
CA PHE A 5 -9.35 -1.64 -20.81
C PHE A 5 -10.88 -1.69 -20.71
N ARG A 6 -11.59 -0.79 -21.39
CA ARG A 6 -13.07 -0.84 -21.47
C ARG A 6 -13.60 -2.01 -22.31
N SER A 7 -12.81 -2.53 -23.24
CA SER A 7 -13.18 -3.67 -24.09
C SER A 7 -13.00 -5.03 -23.40
N GLN A 8 -12.31 -5.06 -22.27
CA GLN A 8 -12.13 -6.25 -21.44
C GLN A 8 -13.49 -6.76 -20.94
N LYS A 9 -13.77 -8.05 -21.14
CA LYS A 9 -15.04 -8.70 -20.74
C LYS A 9 -14.85 -9.53 -19.50
N ASP A 10 -15.78 -9.47 -18.55
CA ASP A 10 -15.72 -10.35 -17.38
C ASP A 10 -15.89 -11.81 -17.79
N MET A 11 -15.06 -12.65 -17.21
CA MET A 11 -14.96 -14.10 -17.44
C MET A 11 -14.93 -14.82 -16.09
N PRO A 12 -16.03 -14.76 -15.32
CA PRO A 12 -16.07 -15.32 -13.98
C PRO A 12 -15.85 -16.84 -14.04
N GLY A 13 -14.90 -17.33 -13.23
CA GLY A 13 -14.62 -18.76 -13.09
C GLY A 13 -13.94 -19.43 -14.29
N LYS A 14 -13.53 -18.67 -15.31
CA LYS A 14 -12.75 -19.21 -16.43
C LYS A 14 -11.27 -19.28 -16.10
N THR A 15 -10.58 -20.25 -16.67
CA THR A 15 -9.12 -20.41 -16.61
C THR A 15 -8.46 -19.87 -17.88
N LYS A 16 -7.14 -19.66 -17.87
CA LYS A 16 -6.43 -19.26 -19.09
C LYS A 16 -6.53 -20.32 -20.18
N ALA A 17 -6.64 -21.61 -19.82
CA ALA A 17 -6.89 -22.69 -20.76
C ALA A 17 -8.24 -22.53 -21.49
N ASP A 18 -9.30 -22.11 -20.80
CA ASP A 18 -10.62 -21.89 -21.41
C ASP A 18 -10.58 -20.74 -22.42
N VAL A 19 -9.91 -19.65 -22.06
CA VAL A 19 -9.70 -18.49 -22.96
C VAL A 19 -8.89 -18.90 -24.18
N LEU A 20 -7.83 -19.69 -23.99
CA LEU A 20 -7.00 -20.18 -25.09
C LEU A 20 -7.80 -21.05 -26.06
N LYS A 21 -8.62 -21.98 -25.54
CA LYS A 21 -9.51 -22.82 -26.38
C LYS A 21 -10.49 -21.98 -27.20
N GLU A 22 -11.06 -20.92 -26.62
CA GLU A 22 -11.96 -20.00 -27.32
C GLU A 22 -11.23 -19.25 -28.45
N ILE A 23 -10.06 -18.70 -28.17
CA ILE A 23 -9.22 -18.03 -29.17
C ILE A 23 -8.86 -19.01 -30.30
N TRP A 24 -8.50 -20.25 -29.94
CA TRP A 24 -8.08 -21.27 -30.90
C TRP A 24 -9.22 -21.75 -31.79
N ALA A 25 -10.46 -21.74 -31.30
CA ALA A 25 -11.66 -22.07 -32.08
C ALA A 25 -12.05 -20.94 -33.06
N GLU A 26 -11.72 -19.69 -32.75
CA GLU A 26 -11.94 -18.55 -33.64
C GLU A 26 -10.83 -18.37 -34.67
N LEU A 27 -9.60 -18.79 -34.34
CA LEU A 27 -8.42 -18.62 -35.17
C LEU A 27 -8.62 -19.09 -36.62
N PRO A 28 -9.20 -20.26 -36.92
CA PRO A 28 -9.42 -20.73 -38.30
C PRO A 28 -10.27 -19.78 -39.17
N LYS A 29 -11.07 -18.90 -38.57
CA LYS A 29 -11.87 -17.90 -39.32
C LYS A 29 -11.01 -16.74 -39.84
N HIS A 30 -9.82 -16.56 -39.28
CA HIS A 30 -8.93 -15.43 -39.52
C HIS A 30 -7.57 -15.84 -40.13
N THR A 31 -7.31 -17.14 -40.32
CA THR A 31 -6.10 -17.65 -40.95
C THR A 31 -6.41 -18.62 -42.08
N ASP A 32 -5.74 -18.43 -43.21
CA ASP A 32 -5.80 -19.33 -44.37
C ASP A 32 -5.05 -20.66 -44.16
N LYS A 33 -4.31 -20.79 -43.04
CA LYS A 33 -3.53 -21.99 -42.71
C LYS A 33 -4.29 -22.86 -41.70
N PRO A 34 -4.19 -24.20 -41.82
CA PRO A 34 -4.75 -25.10 -40.83
C PRO A 34 -4.07 -24.87 -39.48
N VAL A 35 -4.90 -24.70 -38.45
CA VAL A 35 -4.44 -24.45 -37.09
C VAL A 35 -4.08 -25.80 -36.45
N PRO A 36 -2.86 -25.97 -35.89
CA PRO A 36 -2.46 -27.21 -35.23
C PRO A 36 -3.28 -27.47 -33.97
N PRO A 37 -3.37 -28.73 -33.48
CA PRO A 37 -4.03 -29.01 -32.21
C PRO A 37 -3.31 -28.32 -31.04
N LEU A 38 -4.07 -27.97 -30.01
CA LEU A 38 -3.51 -27.45 -28.76
C LEU A 38 -2.78 -28.57 -28.02
N ASP A 39 -1.64 -28.22 -27.43
CA ASP A 39 -0.88 -29.13 -26.57
C ASP A 39 -1.61 -29.35 -25.23
N GLU A 40 -1.80 -30.61 -24.87
CA GLU A 40 -2.52 -31.02 -23.65
C GLU A 40 -1.72 -30.71 -22.39
N GLU A 41 -0.39 -30.79 -22.43
CA GLU A 41 0.47 -30.46 -21.28
C GLU A 41 0.39 -28.96 -20.96
N MET A 42 0.51 -28.11 -21.97
CA MET A 42 0.34 -26.66 -21.86
C MET A 42 -1.08 -26.28 -21.39
N LEU A 43 -2.11 -26.97 -21.88
CA LEU A 43 -3.50 -26.72 -21.45
C LEU A 43 -3.72 -27.10 -19.98
N ALA A 44 -3.05 -28.14 -19.48
CA ALA A 44 -3.13 -28.52 -18.08
C ALA A 44 -2.51 -27.45 -17.18
N GLU A 45 -1.33 -26.92 -17.53
CA GLU A 45 -0.71 -25.82 -16.80
C GLU A 45 -1.59 -24.56 -16.80
N LEU A 46 -2.13 -24.17 -17.96
CA LEU A 46 -2.98 -22.98 -18.07
C LEU A 46 -4.36 -23.13 -17.42
N ALA A 47 -4.78 -24.36 -17.08
CA ALA A 47 -6.02 -24.60 -16.36
C ALA A 47 -5.89 -24.32 -14.85
N GLU A 48 -4.66 -24.31 -14.32
CA GLU A 48 -4.41 -23.94 -12.91
C GLU A 48 -4.52 -22.43 -12.70
N GLU A 49 -4.31 -21.65 -13.76
CA GLU A 49 -4.31 -20.19 -13.69
C GLU A 49 -5.69 -19.60 -14.04
N PRO A 50 -6.25 -18.73 -13.17
CA PRO A 50 -7.50 -18.03 -13.49
C PRO A 50 -7.30 -17.09 -14.68
N ALA A 51 -8.32 -16.98 -15.53
CA ALA A 51 -8.33 -16.08 -16.68
C ALA A 51 -8.28 -14.60 -16.26
N ILE A 52 -8.85 -14.29 -15.10
CA ILE A 52 -8.91 -12.96 -14.54
C ILE A 52 -8.15 -12.94 -13.23
N ILE A 53 -7.14 -12.07 -13.16
CA ILE A 53 -6.44 -11.74 -11.93
C ILE A 53 -7.04 -10.44 -11.40
N GLU A 54 -7.50 -10.48 -10.14
CA GLU A 54 -8.06 -9.33 -9.45
C GLU A 54 -7.00 -8.22 -9.35
N GLY A 55 -7.38 -6.99 -9.73
CA GLY A 55 -6.49 -5.83 -9.73
C GLY A 55 -5.72 -5.59 -11.04
N GLU A 56 -5.49 -6.60 -11.87
CA GLU A 56 -4.90 -6.42 -13.21
C GLU A 56 -5.97 -6.20 -14.29
N PHE A 57 -7.14 -6.79 -14.08
CA PHE A 57 -8.26 -6.71 -15.01
C PHE A 57 -9.15 -5.50 -14.70
N LYS A 58 -9.46 -4.68 -15.72
CA LYS A 58 -10.28 -3.45 -15.61
C LYS A 58 -9.84 -2.50 -14.50
N HIS A 59 -8.54 -2.39 -14.23
CA HIS A 59 -8.07 -1.50 -13.18
C HIS A 59 -8.49 -0.05 -13.43
N SER A 60 -8.82 0.65 -12.35
CA SER A 60 -9.41 2.00 -12.34
C SER A 60 -8.62 3.03 -13.16
N TRP A 61 -7.29 2.91 -13.19
CA TRP A 61 -6.42 3.79 -14.01
C TRP A 61 -6.60 3.61 -15.53
N GLY A 62 -7.02 2.42 -15.97
CA GLY A 62 -7.26 2.13 -17.37
C GLY A 62 -8.64 2.57 -17.86
N THR A 63 -9.61 2.73 -16.95
CA THR A 63 -11.03 2.90 -17.29
C THR A 63 -11.59 4.27 -16.91
N ALA A 64 -11.12 4.85 -15.80
CA ALA A 64 -11.68 6.07 -15.21
C ALA A 64 -11.36 7.34 -16.01
N ASP A 65 -12.30 8.29 -16.00
CA ASP A 65 -12.12 9.61 -16.62
C ASP A 65 -11.45 10.61 -15.69
N VAL A 66 -11.71 10.50 -14.39
CA VAL A 66 -11.08 11.29 -13.33
C VAL A 66 -10.74 10.35 -12.18
N LEU A 67 -9.59 10.57 -11.56
CA LEU A 67 -9.17 9.90 -10.33
C LEU A 67 -8.83 10.96 -9.28
N TYR A 68 -9.07 10.62 -8.02
CA TYR A 68 -8.84 11.47 -6.86
C TYR A 68 -7.63 10.97 -6.09
N LYS A 69 -6.60 11.81 -6.01
CA LYS A 69 -5.41 11.55 -5.22
C LYS A 69 -5.65 11.98 -3.78
N SER A 70 -5.44 11.08 -2.83
CA SER A 70 -5.39 11.39 -1.40
C SER A 70 -3.94 11.46 -0.94
N GLU A 71 -3.54 12.59 -0.38
CA GLU A 71 -2.17 12.89 0.05
C GLU A 71 -2.21 13.53 1.43
N ALA A 72 -1.37 13.03 2.33
CA ALA A 72 -1.14 13.63 3.63
C ALA A 72 0.19 14.39 3.64
N ILE A 73 0.22 15.48 4.39
CA ILE A 73 1.42 16.30 4.57
C ILE A 73 1.69 16.37 6.07
N ASP A 74 2.89 15.97 6.49
CA ASP A 74 3.26 16.05 7.89
C ASP A 74 3.66 17.48 8.31
N ALA A 75 3.95 17.66 9.60
CA ALA A 75 4.35 18.95 10.17
C ALA A 75 5.69 19.49 9.62
N PHE A 76 6.50 18.65 8.97
CA PHE A 76 7.78 19.00 8.36
C PHE A 76 7.67 19.24 6.85
N GLY A 77 6.47 19.12 6.27
CA GLY A 77 6.21 19.31 4.85
C GLY A 77 6.48 18.07 3.99
N MET A 78 6.73 16.90 4.59
CA MET A 78 6.86 15.64 3.87
C MET A 78 5.50 15.17 3.38
N LYS A 79 5.45 14.69 2.14
CA LYS A 79 4.23 14.29 1.45
C LYS A 79 4.12 12.76 1.40
N TYR A 80 2.97 12.25 1.80
CA TYR A 80 2.64 10.83 1.83
C TYR A 80 1.45 10.57 0.91
N LEU A 81 1.67 9.78 -0.13
CA LEU A 81 0.59 9.32 -1.00
C LEU A 81 -0.20 8.24 -0.26
N LEU A 82 -1.47 8.52 0.06
CA LEU A 82 -2.36 7.57 0.73
C LEU A 82 -3.03 6.64 -0.26
N GLY A 83 -3.30 7.13 -1.47
CA GLY A 83 -3.88 6.34 -2.55
C GLY A 83 -4.44 7.20 -3.68
N VAL A 84 -4.88 6.52 -4.73
CA VAL A 84 -5.59 7.11 -5.87
C VAL A 84 -6.90 6.35 -6.04
N PHE A 85 -8.01 7.09 -6.00
CA PHE A 85 -9.36 6.54 -5.87
C PHE A 85 -10.25 7.01 -7.02
N GLU A 86 -11.35 6.30 -7.27
CA GLU A 86 -12.33 6.69 -8.28
C GLU A 86 -13.26 7.78 -7.77
N THR A 87 -13.54 7.79 -6.47
CA THR A 87 -14.47 8.72 -5.85
C THR A 87 -13.78 9.68 -4.88
N LYS A 88 -14.41 10.85 -4.65
CA LYS A 88 -13.92 11.82 -3.67
C LYS A 88 -14.09 11.30 -2.26
N GLU A 89 -15.17 10.59 -2.03
CA GLU A 89 -15.60 10.05 -0.74
C GLU A 89 -14.59 9.02 -0.23
N GLU A 90 -14.11 8.12 -1.10
CA GLU A 90 -13.05 7.16 -0.76
C GLU A 90 -11.72 7.87 -0.45
N ALA A 91 -11.34 8.85 -1.27
CA ALA A 91 -10.12 9.62 -1.04
C ALA A 91 -10.16 10.39 0.30
N GLN A 92 -11.32 10.96 0.64
CA GLN A 92 -11.55 11.64 1.93
C GLN A 92 -11.53 10.66 3.10
N LYS A 93 -12.16 9.49 2.94
CA LYS A 93 -12.18 8.45 3.96
C LYS A 93 -10.75 7.97 4.26
N ALA A 94 -9.95 7.68 3.23
CA ALA A 94 -8.56 7.29 3.40
C ALA A 94 -7.73 8.35 4.13
N PHE A 95 -7.98 9.64 3.85
CA PHE A 95 -7.33 10.74 4.56
C PHE A 95 -7.77 10.83 6.03
N ALA A 96 -9.06 10.65 6.30
CA ALA A 96 -9.59 10.67 7.66
C ALA A 96 -9.06 9.52 8.52
N GLU A 97 -8.99 8.31 7.96
CA GLU A 97 -8.41 7.14 8.62
C GLU A 97 -6.92 7.33 8.93
N TRP A 98 -6.14 7.80 7.93
CA TRP A 98 -4.73 8.09 8.12
C TRP A 98 -4.49 9.16 9.20
N ASN A 99 -5.28 10.24 9.20
CA ASN A 99 -5.16 11.28 10.23
C ASN A 99 -5.51 10.77 11.62
N ALA A 100 -6.51 9.90 11.74
CA ALA A 100 -6.88 9.31 13.03
C ALA A 100 -5.74 8.45 13.60
N GLU A 101 -5.09 7.65 12.75
CA GLU A 101 -3.91 6.88 13.13
C GLU A 101 -2.72 7.78 13.49
N TYR A 102 -2.47 8.83 12.70
CA TYR A 102 -1.40 9.78 12.94
C TYR A 102 -1.56 10.50 14.29
N GLU A 103 -2.76 10.99 14.60
CA GLU A 103 -3.03 11.65 15.89
C GLU A 103 -2.91 10.67 17.06
N LYS A 104 -3.39 9.44 16.90
CA LYS A 104 -3.23 8.39 17.92
C LYS A 104 -1.74 8.12 18.20
N ALA A 105 -0.94 7.92 17.15
CA ALA A 105 0.50 7.70 17.28
C ALA A 105 1.22 8.87 17.97
N ARG A 106 0.80 10.12 17.70
CA ARG A 106 1.36 11.30 18.38
C ARG A 106 1.04 11.34 19.86
N VAL A 107 -0.18 10.97 20.26
CA VAL A 107 -0.57 10.92 21.68
C VAL A 107 0.22 9.83 22.40
N GLU A 108 0.35 8.65 21.80
CA GLU A 108 1.12 7.54 22.34
C GLU A 108 2.61 7.90 22.49
N MET A 109 3.23 8.48 21.46
CA MET A 109 4.62 8.93 21.52
C MET A 109 4.85 9.98 22.62
N LYS A 110 3.90 10.91 22.81
CA LYS A 110 3.98 11.91 23.88
C LYS A 110 3.90 11.24 25.26
N ALA A 111 2.99 10.29 25.43
CA ALA A 111 2.85 9.56 26.69
C ALA A 111 4.10 8.74 27.02
N GLU A 112 4.69 8.07 26.03
CA GLU A 112 5.94 7.33 26.17
C GLU A 112 7.11 8.26 26.54
N MET A 113 7.24 9.41 25.88
CA MET A 113 8.27 10.40 26.19
C MET A 113 8.12 10.97 27.61
N GLU A 114 6.89 11.26 28.06
CA GLU A 114 6.63 11.70 29.43
C GLU A 114 6.96 10.61 30.47
N GLN A 115 6.64 9.35 30.17
CA GLN A 115 7.01 8.23 31.04
C GLN A 115 8.52 8.04 31.10
N TRP A 116 9.20 8.09 29.96
CA TRP A 116 10.66 8.02 29.89
C TRP A 116 11.31 9.15 30.67
N GLY A 117 10.84 10.39 30.51
CA GLY A 117 11.34 11.55 31.26
C GLY A 117 11.19 11.40 32.78
N LYS A 118 10.07 10.83 33.24
CA LYS A 118 9.86 10.53 34.67
C LYS A 118 10.81 9.43 35.17
N GLN A 119 11.03 8.38 34.38
CA GLN A 119 11.96 7.31 34.74
C GLN A 119 13.40 7.83 34.79
N GLU A 120 13.80 8.66 33.83
CA GLU A 120 15.14 9.23 33.78
C GLU A 120 15.38 10.23 34.91
N GLN A 121 14.40 11.09 35.21
CA GLN A 121 14.47 11.96 36.38
C GLN A 121 14.58 11.15 37.67
N ALA A 122 13.78 10.10 37.83
CA ALA A 122 13.87 9.21 38.99
C ALA A 122 15.22 8.47 39.09
N ARG A 123 15.86 8.15 37.95
CA ARG A 123 17.22 7.59 37.90
C ARG A 123 18.25 8.61 38.39
N LEU A 124 18.16 9.86 37.92
CA LEU A 124 19.05 10.96 38.31
C LEU A 124 18.87 11.35 39.78
N ASP A 125 17.63 11.34 40.29
CA ASP A 125 17.34 11.65 41.70
C ASP A 125 17.83 10.54 42.65
N ARG A 126 17.89 9.29 42.18
CA ARG A 126 18.47 8.16 42.93
C ARG A 126 20.00 8.16 42.92
N ASP A 127 20.64 8.78 41.93
CA ASP A 127 22.11 8.91 41.86
C ASP A 127 22.60 10.16 42.61
N THR A 128 22.49 10.13 43.93
CA THR A 128 23.01 11.18 44.83
C THR A 128 24.52 11.39 44.66
N SER A 129 25.26 10.32 44.31
CA SER A 129 26.72 10.35 44.09
C SER A 129 27.14 11.17 42.86
N GLY A 130 26.31 11.17 41.81
CA GLY A 130 26.52 11.96 40.60
C GLY A 130 26.27 13.45 40.84
N GLN A 131 25.17 13.76 41.55
CA GLN A 131 24.84 15.13 41.93
C GLN A 131 25.90 15.76 42.85
N GLU A 132 26.39 15.00 43.83
CA GLU A 132 27.45 15.46 44.74
C GLU A 132 28.78 15.71 44.01
N ARG A 133 29.16 14.85 43.04
CA ARG A 133 30.36 15.06 42.21
C ARG A 133 30.27 16.29 41.32
N ILE A 134 29.13 16.51 40.68
CA ILE A 134 28.91 17.69 39.83
C ILE A 134 28.94 18.97 40.68
N LYS A 135 28.31 18.94 41.85
CA LYS A 135 28.32 20.06 42.79
C LYS A 135 29.72 20.40 43.26
N LYS A 136 30.54 19.38 43.57
CA LYS A 136 31.94 19.57 43.99
C LYS A 136 32.80 20.19 42.88
N VAL A 137 32.66 19.72 41.64
CA VAL A 137 33.40 20.29 40.49
C VAL A 137 32.98 21.74 40.22
N LEU A 138 31.69 22.07 40.35
CA LEU A 138 31.19 23.44 40.20
C LEU A 138 31.67 24.37 41.33
N GLU A 139 31.77 23.89 42.56
CA GLU A 139 32.33 24.66 43.68
C GLU A 139 33.84 24.89 43.53
N GLU A 140 34.58 23.89 43.04
CA GLU A 140 36.02 24.01 42.76
C GLU A 140 36.30 24.97 41.59
N ALA A 141 35.45 25.01 40.56
CA ALA A 141 35.59 25.93 39.42
C ALA A 141 35.18 27.38 39.73
N ARG A 142 34.51 27.63 40.86
CA ARG A 142 34.06 28.96 41.30
C ARG A 142 35.05 29.64 42.26
N ARG A 143 36.08 28.91 42.71
CA ARG A 143 37.23 29.43 43.46
C ARG A 143 38.33 29.93 42.53
#